data_AF-A0AA40CGH1-F1
#
_entry.id   AF-A0AA40CGH1-F1
#
_cell.length_a   1.000
_cell.length_b   1.000
_cell.length_c   1.000
_cell.angle_alpha   90.00
_cell.angle_beta   90.00
_cell.angle_gamma   90.00
#
_symmetry.space_group_name_H-M   'P 1'
#
loop_
_entity.id
_entity.type
_entity.pdbx_description
1 polymer ?
#
loop_
_entity_poly.entity_id
_entity_poly.type
_entity_poly.pdbx_seq_one_letter_code
_entity_poly.pdbx_strand_id
1 'polypeptide(L)'
;MSLRHARRSPFGRQPGIGLIVVTSVFLFGFNFGLEPYVYLVADEMPARNLRAYTMGLSATTSFAFAWLAAFTTPYFINPSELNRGPKYGYIWFASGTIVCVFVYFMLPEVRGRTLEEIDEMFRMGVATKDFPTYVCVEVEEARERATMNVMALNKLADEDKPTGEQVEHAREIKA
;
A
#
# COMPACT_ATOMS: atom_id res chain seq x y z
N MET A 1 14.11 0.01 68.16
CA MET A 1 14.64 0.70 66.97
C MET A 1 14.74 -0.33 65.84
N SER A 2 13.64 -0.57 65.12
CA SER A 2 13.60 -1.54 64.02
C SER A 2 12.34 -1.31 63.18
N LEU A 3 12.59 -0.92 61.93
CA LEU A 3 11.88 -1.27 60.69
C LEU A 3 10.39 -0.91 60.51
N ARG A 4 10.11 -0.31 59.33
CA ARG A 4 9.23 -0.79 58.23
C ARG A 4 8.46 0.39 57.61
N HIS A 5 8.91 0.82 56.44
CA HIS A 5 8.24 0.60 55.15
C HIS A 5 6.94 1.40 54.95
N ALA A 6 7.02 2.40 54.06
CA ALA A 6 5.96 2.68 53.10
C ALA A 6 6.50 3.60 51.99
N ARG A 7 7.46 3.12 51.19
CA ARG A 7 7.71 3.72 49.88
C ARG A 7 6.56 3.27 48.97
N ARG A 8 5.46 4.03 48.94
CA ARG A 8 4.41 3.84 47.94
C ARG A 8 5.04 4.09 46.58
N SER A 9 5.15 3.07 45.75
CA SER A 9 5.50 3.21 44.34
C SER A 9 4.46 4.09 43.64
N PRO A 10 4.85 5.04 42.77
CA PRO A 10 3.93 6.00 42.14
C PRO A 10 3.05 5.41 41.02
N PHE A 11 2.95 4.09 40.88
CA PHE A 11 2.08 3.44 39.89
C PHE A 11 0.62 3.46 40.36
N GLY A 12 -0.05 4.59 40.13
CA GLY A 12 -1.50 4.68 40.20
C GLY A 12 -2.16 3.77 39.15
N ARG A 13 -3.12 2.96 39.60
CA ARG A 13 -4.08 2.14 38.82
C ARG A 13 -3.48 1.41 37.61
N GLN A 14 -3.10 0.14 37.79
CA GLN A 14 -2.76 -0.75 36.67
C GLN A 14 -3.93 -0.80 35.65
N PRO A 15 -3.68 -0.64 34.35
CA PRO A 15 -4.71 -0.88 33.34
C PRO A 15 -5.20 -2.32 33.48
N GLY A 16 -6.52 -2.50 33.62
CA GLY A 16 -7.10 -3.82 33.78
C GLY A 16 -6.78 -4.71 32.57
N ILE A 17 -6.60 -6.02 32.80
CA ILE A 17 -6.28 -7.02 31.76
C ILE A 17 -7.18 -6.87 30.52
N GLY A 18 -8.46 -6.56 30.71
CA GLY A 18 -9.41 -6.33 29.62
C GLY A 18 -9.02 -5.17 28.68
N LEU A 19 -8.46 -4.07 29.20
CA LEU A 19 -7.99 -2.96 28.37
C LEU A 19 -6.81 -3.40 27.50
N ILE A 20 -5.87 -4.14 28.09
CA ILE A 20 -4.68 -4.64 27.37
C ILE A 20 -5.11 -5.54 26.22
N VAL A 21 -5.96 -6.53 26.48
CA VAL A 21 -6.48 -7.46 25.45
C VAL A 21 -7.17 -6.72 24.31
N VAL A 22 -8.06 -5.77 24.62
CA VAL A 22 -8.77 -4.98 23.61
C VAL A 22 -7.79 -4.15 22.78
N THR A 23 -6.82 -3.48 23.41
CA THR A 23 -5.80 -2.71 22.67
C THR A 23 -4.90 -3.59 21.81
N SER A 24 -4.54 -4.79 22.27
CA SER A 24 -3.70 -5.72 21.51
C SER A 24 -4.41 -6.24 20.25
N VAL A 25 -5.68 -6.61 20.36
CA VAL A 25 -6.48 -7.06 19.20
C VAL A 25 -6.66 -5.93 18.19
N PHE A 26 -6.91 -4.71 18.67
CA PHE A 26 -7.01 -3.53 17.81
C PHE A 26 -5.69 -3.26 17.06
N LEU A 27 -4.56 -3.25 17.77
CA LEU A 27 -3.25 -3.03 17.16
C LEU A 27 -2.90 -4.13 16.17
N PHE A 28 -3.23 -5.40 16.47
CA PHE A 28 -3.02 -6.50 15.53
C PHE A 28 -3.77 -6.27 14.22
N GLY A 29 -5.07 -5.97 14.28
CA GLY A 29 -5.87 -5.69 13.08
C GLY A 29 -5.37 -4.46 12.30
N PHE A 30 -4.94 -3.41 13.00
CA PHE A 30 -4.39 -2.22 12.38
C PHE A 30 -3.09 -2.49 11.60
N ASN A 31 -2.16 -3.24 12.20
CA ASN A 31 -0.87 -3.55 11.58
C ASN A 31 -0.98 -4.58 10.44
N PHE A 32 -1.94 -5.50 10.47
CA PHE A 32 -2.09 -6.50 9.40
C PHE A 32 -3.03 -6.07 8.27
N GLY A 33 -3.99 -5.19 8.55
CA GLY A 33 -4.97 -4.75 7.57
C GLY A 33 -4.65 -3.38 7.00
N LEU A 34 -4.84 -2.35 7.83
CA LEU A 34 -4.84 -0.96 7.38
C LEU A 34 -3.45 -0.46 6.99
N GLU A 35 -2.44 -0.73 7.82
CA GLU A 35 -1.07 -0.24 7.60
C GLU A 35 -0.49 -0.70 6.24
N PRO A 36 -0.42 -2.01 5.92
CA PRO A 36 0.14 -2.46 4.64
C PRO A 36 -0.74 -2.04 3.45
N TYR A 37 -2.05 -1.93 3.64
CA TYR A 37 -2.97 -1.54 2.58
C TYR A 37 -2.73 -0.10 2.10
N VAL A 38 -2.43 0.84 3.01
CA VAL A 38 -2.14 2.23 2.63
C VAL A 38 -0.87 2.32 1.77
N TYR A 39 0.16 1.55 2.10
CA TYR A 39 1.39 1.51 1.30
C TYR A 39 1.19 0.83 -0.05
N LEU A 40 0.39 -0.23 -0.10
CA LEU A 40 0.04 -0.92 -1.35
C LEU A 40 -0.69 0.02 -2.32
N VAL A 41 -1.70 0.73 -1.83
CA VAL A 41 -2.46 1.71 -2.61
C VAL A 41 -1.54 2.83 -3.13
N ALA A 42 -0.63 3.32 -2.29
CA ALA A 42 0.31 4.35 -2.69
C ALA A 42 1.28 3.88 -3.80
N ASP A 43 1.50 2.57 -3.97
CA ASP A 43 2.32 2.01 -5.04
C ASP A 43 1.51 1.68 -6.30
N GLU A 44 0.31 1.12 -6.15
CA GLU A 44 -0.49 0.63 -7.28
C GLU A 44 -1.26 1.72 -8.03
N MET A 45 -1.73 2.75 -7.33
CA MET A 45 -2.56 3.81 -7.93
C MET A 45 -1.83 4.86 -8.78
N PRO A 46 -0.63 5.35 -8.41
CA PRO A 46 -0.01 6.42 -9.17
C PRO A 46 0.54 5.92 -10.51
N ALA A 47 0.48 6.82 -11.49
CA ALA A 47 1.16 6.65 -12.76
C ALA A 47 2.66 6.36 -12.56
N ARG A 48 3.22 5.53 -13.45
CA ARG A 48 4.58 4.96 -13.32
C ARG A 48 5.67 5.99 -13.06
N ASN A 49 5.54 7.19 -13.64
CA ASN A 49 6.48 8.30 -13.51
C ASN A 49 6.33 9.10 -12.19
N LEU A 50 5.15 9.11 -11.57
CA LEU A 50 4.89 9.83 -10.32
C LEU A 50 4.97 8.95 -9.07
N ARG A 51 5.02 7.62 -9.23
CA ARG A 51 5.00 6.65 -8.13
C ARG A 51 5.98 6.96 -7.00
N ALA A 52 7.23 7.27 -7.34
CA ALA A 52 8.24 7.62 -6.34
C ALA A 52 7.88 8.89 -5.53
N TYR A 53 7.32 9.91 -6.20
CA TYR A 53 6.90 11.15 -5.56
C TYR A 53 5.68 10.93 -4.65
N THR A 54 4.70 10.16 -5.12
CA THR A 54 3.50 9.80 -4.34
C THR A 54 3.85 9.01 -3.09
N MET A 55 4.76 8.02 -3.22
CA MET A 55 5.23 7.24 -2.08
C MET A 55 6.00 8.10 -1.08
N GLY A 56 6.87 8.99 -1.56
CA GLY A 56 7.60 9.94 -0.72
C GLY A 56 6.69 10.91 0.03
N LEU A 57 5.65 11.41 -0.64
CA LEU A 57 4.63 12.27 -0.03
C LEU A 57 3.84 11.50 1.04
N SER A 58 3.37 10.29 0.72
CA SER A 58 2.66 9.42 1.66
C SER A 58 3.49 9.15 2.93
N ALA A 59 4.76 8.79 2.77
CA ALA A 59 5.66 8.55 3.90
C ALA A 59 5.88 9.83 4.74
N THR A 60 6.17 10.96 4.09
CA THR A 60 6.41 12.24 4.77
C THR A 60 5.19 12.70 5.55
N THR A 61 4.00 12.60 4.95
CA THR A 61 2.73 12.92 5.61
C THR A 61 2.49 11.99 6.80
N SER A 62 2.75 10.69 6.66
CA SER A 62 2.62 9.71 7.74
C SER A 62 3.53 10.04 8.93
N PHE A 63 4.80 10.35 8.68
CA PHE A 63 5.73 10.76 9.74
C PHE A 63 5.38 12.12 10.36
N ALA A 64 4.89 13.08 9.57
CA ALA A 64 4.43 14.37 10.09
C ALA A 64 3.26 14.21 11.05
N PHE A 65 2.27 13.37 10.73
CA PHE A 65 1.15 13.08 11.64
C PHE A 65 1.59 12.27 12.86
N ALA A 66 2.51 11.31 12.70
CA ALA A 66 3.07 10.58 13.83
C ALA A 66 3.81 11.52 14.80
N TRP A 67 4.59 12.46 14.27
CA TRP A 67 5.26 13.50 15.05
C TRP A 67 4.23 14.42 15.74
N LEU A 68 3.20 14.86 15.02
CA LEU A 68 2.15 15.72 15.59
C LEU A 68 1.42 15.01 16.74
N ALA A 69 1.10 13.72 16.59
CA ALA A 69 0.49 12.91 17.64
C ALA A 69 1.42 12.80 18.85
N ALA A 70 2.70 12.51 18.65
CA ALA A 70 3.69 12.41 19.72
C ALA A 70 3.91 13.75 20.45
N PHE A 71 3.92 14.86 19.71
CA PHE A 71 4.07 16.20 20.26
C PHE A 71 2.85 16.63 21.08
N THR A 72 1.64 16.36 20.58
CA THR A 72 0.40 16.81 21.22
C THR A 72 -0.03 15.94 22.40
N THR A 73 0.26 14.64 22.38
CA THR A 73 -0.11 13.67 23.44
C THR A 73 0.26 14.11 24.87
N PRO A 74 1.49 14.58 25.18
CA PRO A 74 1.83 15.02 26.53
C PRO A 74 1.02 16.25 26.99
N TYR A 75 0.66 17.16 26.09
CA TYR A 75 -0.16 18.33 26.43
C TYR A 75 -1.61 17.97 26.79
N PHE A 76 -2.16 16.91 26.20
CA PHE A 76 -3.53 16.45 26.50
C PHE A 76 -3.64 15.59 27.76
N ILE A 77 -2.55 14.95 28.18
CA ILE A 77 -2.51 14.08 29.36
C ILE A 77 -2.14 14.87 30.62
N ASN A 78 -1.31 15.91 30.49
CA ASN A 78 -0.87 16.70 31.64
C ASN A 78 -2.05 17.45 32.30
N PRO A 79 -2.27 17.29 33.63
CA PRO A 79 -3.39 17.91 34.33
C PRO A 79 -3.35 19.45 34.36
N SER A 80 -2.19 20.05 34.11
CA SER A 80 -1.92 21.49 34.23
C SER A 80 -2.37 22.33 33.04
N GLU A 81 -2.50 21.72 31.85
CA GLU A 81 -2.65 22.43 30.58
C GLU A 81 -4.09 22.28 30.03
N LEU A 82 -4.48 21.04 29.69
CA LEU A 82 -5.74 20.75 29.03
C LEU A 82 -6.26 19.42 29.57
N ASN A 83 -6.99 19.48 30.69
CA ASN A 83 -7.53 18.34 31.44
C ASN A 83 -8.64 17.56 30.68
N ARG A 84 -8.36 17.15 29.43
CA ARG A 84 -9.26 16.40 28.54
C ARG A 84 -9.17 14.89 28.80
N GLY A 85 -8.09 14.42 29.44
CA GLY A 85 -7.91 13.03 29.84
C GLY A 85 -8.18 12.05 28.68
N PRO A 86 -8.83 10.89 28.92
CA PRO A 86 -9.09 9.90 27.88
C PRO A 86 -10.03 10.37 26.75
N LYS A 87 -10.69 11.54 26.87
CA LYS A 87 -11.57 12.10 25.81
C LYS A 87 -10.78 12.57 24.58
N TYR A 88 -9.45 12.67 24.67
CA TYR A 88 -8.59 12.93 23.51
C TYR A 88 -8.77 11.88 22.39
N GLY A 89 -9.13 10.64 22.74
CA GLY A 89 -9.41 9.58 21.78
C GLY A 89 -10.55 9.89 20.79
N TYR A 90 -11.51 10.76 21.15
CA TYR A 90 -12.60 11.13 20.24
C TYR A 90 -12.12 11.90 19.01
N ILE A 91 -11.01 12.65 19.11
CA ILE A 91 -10.45 13.39 17.97
C ILE A 91 -9.90 12.40 16.94
N TRP A 92 -9.17 11.38 17.39
CA TRP A 92 -8.62 10.32 16.54
C TRP A 92 -9.70 9.40 15.98
N PHE A 93 -10.74 9.13 16.76
CA PHE A 93 -11.90 8.38 16.29
C PHE A 93 -12.66 9.14 15.20
N ALA A 94 -12.88 10.45 15.38
CA ALA A 94 -13.54 11.30 14.40
C ALA A 94 -12.72 11.40 13.10
N SER A 95 -11.41 11.63 13.19
CA SER A 95 -10.55 11.67 12.00
C SER A 95 -10.50 10.31 11.28
N GLY A 96 -10.41 9.20 12.02
CA GLY A 96 -10.46 7.86 11.44
C GLY A 96 -11.78 7.58 10.72
N THR A 97 -12.91 8.03 11.28
CA THR A 97 -14.23 7.88 10.64
C THR A 97 -14.30 8.65 9.31
N ILE A 98 -13.77 9.87 9.26
CA ILE A 98 -13.71 10.66 8.01
C ILE A 98 -12.88 9.92 6.95
N VAL A 99 -11.75 9.34 7.34
CA VAL A 99 -10.91 8.55 6.43
C VAL A 99 -11.64 7.29 5.94
N CYS A 100 -12.34 6.56 6.82
CA CYS A 100 -13.14 5.41 6.40
C CYS A 100 -14.22 5.78 5.37
N VAL A 101 -14.90 6.91 5.57
CA VAL A 101 -15.90 7.41 4.60
C VAL A 101 -15.22 7.79 3.29
N PHE A 102 -14.07 8.47 3.34
CA PHE A 102 -13.32 8.82 2.15
C PHE A 102 -12.89 7.58 1.36
N VAL A 103 -12.31 6.58 2.03
CA VAL A 103 -11.90 5.31 1.41
C VAL A 103 -13.09 4.62 0.74
N TYR A 104 -14.25 4.59 1.39
CA TYR A 104 -15.44 3.95 0.83
C TYR A 104 -15.93 4.57 -0.49
N PHE A 105 -15.81 5.90 -0.66
CA PHE A 105 -16.31 6.59 -1.85
C PHE A 105 -15.26 6.81 -2.93
N MET A 106 -14.01 7.09 -2.53
CA MET A 106 -12.95 7.55 -3.43
C MET A 106 -11.94 6.46 -3.78
N LEU A 107 -11.87 5.35 -3.03
CA LEU A 107 -10.89 4.30 -3.29
C LEU A 107 -11.48 3.15 -4.13
N PRO A 108 -11.06 2.99 -5.40
CA PRO A 108 -11.49 1.87 -6.22
C PRO A 108 -10.80 0.57 -5.83
N GLU A 109 -11.50 -0.54 -6.08
CA GLU A 109 -10.95 -1.88 -5.91
C GLU A 109 -10.12 -2.26 -7.15
N VAL A 110 -8.82 -2.50 -6.93
CA VAL A 110 -7.84 -2.80 -7.99
C VAL A 110 -7.30 -4.24 -7.94
N ARG A 111 -7.81 -5.07 -7.01
CA ARG A 111 -7.36 -6.44 -6.83
C ARG A 111 -7.47 -7.27 -8.11
N GLY A 112 -6.34 -7.88 -8.50
CA GLY A 112 -6.26 -8.82 -9.63
C GLY A 112 -6.15 -8.15 -11.00
N ARG A 113 -5.86 -6.85 -11.04
CA ARG A 113 -5.61 -6.10 -12.27
C ARG A 113 -4.12 -5.82 -12.45
N THR A 114 -3.67 -5.69 -13.69
CA THR A 114 -2.31 -5.25 -14.00
C THR A 114 -2.19 -3.73 -13.86
N LEU A 115 -0.96 -3.24 -13.68
CA LEU A 115 -0.70 -1.79 -13.57
C LEU A 115 -1.13 -1.04 -14.84
N GLU A 116 -1.01 -1.70 -15.99
CA GLU A 116 -1.42 -1.17 -17.29
C GLU A 116 -2.95 -1.06 -17.40
N GLU A 117 -3.70 -2.06 -16.91
CA GLU A 117 -5.18 -2.01 -16.85
C GLU A 117 -5.67 -0.91 -15.91
N ILE A 118 -4.99 -0.75 -14.78
CA ILE A 118 -5.31 0.30 -13.79
C ILE A 118 -5.11 1.69 -14.42
N ASP A 119 -4.02 1.90 -15.16
CA ASP A 119 -3.75 3.16 -15.85
C ASP A 119 -4.82 3.45 -16.94
N GLU A 120 -5.26 2.44 -17.69
CA GLU A 120 -6.36 2.57 -18.66
C GLU A 120 -7.66 3.03 -17.98
N MET A 121 -8.03 2.41 -16.86
CA MET A 121 -9.24 2.75 -16.10
C MET A 121 -9.21 4.19 -15.56
N PHE A 122 -8.06 4.65 -15.09
CA PHE A 122 -7.89 6.04 -14.64
C PHE A 122 -7.97 7.03 -15.81
N ARG A 123 -7.38 6.71 -16.97
CA ARG A 123 -7.46 7.56 -18.18
C ARG A 123 -8.89 7.67 -18.71
N MET A 124 -9.66 6.58 -18.60
CA MET A 124 -11.07 6.52 -19.00
C MET A 124 -12.04 7.14 -17.98
N GLY A 125 -11.56 7.54 -16.80
CA GLY A 125 -12.38 8.19 -15.78
C GLY A 125 -13.49 7.29 -15.23
N VAL A 126 -13.24 5.98 -15.13
CA VAL A 126 -14.22 5.02 -14.61
C VAL A 126 -14.57 5.38 -13.17
N ALA A 127 -15.85 5.30 -12.80
CA ALA A 127 -16.27 5.56 -11.43
C ALA A 127 -15.79 4.45 -10.50
N THR A 128 -15.43 4.79 -9.27
CA THR A 128 -14.88 3.91 -8.22
C THR A 128 -15.59 2.54 -8.11
N LYS A 129 -16.92 2.56 -8.22
CA LYS A 129 -17.82 1.39 -8.10
C LYS A 129 -17.81 0.46 -9.31
N ASP A 130 -17.39 0.96 -10.48
CA ASP A 130 -17.48 0.25 -11.75
C ASP A 130 -16.14 -0.42 -12.14
N PHE A 131 -15.06 -0.16 -11.37
CA PHE A 131 -13.74 -0.79 -11.53
C PHE A 131 -13.77 -2.33 -11.61
N PRO A 132 -14.54 -3.06 -10.78
CA PRO A 132 -14.55 -4.52 -10.84
C PRO A 132 -15.12 -5.06 -12.17
N THR A 133 -16.07 -4.35 -12.76
CA THR A 133 -16.82 -4.80 -13.94
C THR A 133 -16.21 -4.29 -15.25
N TYR A 134 -15.31 -3.29 -15.18
CA TYR A 134 -14.72 -2.69 -16.37
C TYR A 134 -13.84 -3.68 -17.14
N VAL A 135 -13.99 -3.69 -18.47
CA VAL A 135 -13.22 -4.53 -19.38
C VAL A 135 -12.22 -3.63 -20.10
N CYS A 136 -10.92 -3.89 -19.88
CA CYS A 136 -9.84 -3.14 -20.51
C CYS A 136 -9.67 -3.64 -21.95
N VAL A 137 -9.64 -2.72 -22.91
CA VAL A 137 -9.55 -3.03 -24.35
C VAL A 137 -8.17 -2.67 -24.89
N GLU A 138 -7.63 -1.52 -24.47
CA GLU A 138 -6.34 -1.02 -24.98
C GLU A 138 -5.19 -1.95 -24.60
N VAL A 139 -5.21 -2.45 -23.36
CA VAL A 139 -4.19 -3.39 -22.85
C VAL A 139 -4.26 -4.75 -23.54
N GLU A 140 -5.46 -5.27 -23.81
CA GLU A 140 -5.60 -6.58 -24.46
C GLU A 140 -5.10 -6.52 -25.91
N GLU A 141 -5.45 -5.48 -26.66
CA GLU A 141 -4.93 -5.27 -28.01
C GLU A 141 -3.41 -5.09 -28.03
N ALA A 142 -2.84 -4.36 -27.05
CA ALA A 142 -1.39 -4.21 -26.94
C ALA A 142 -0.69 -5.54 -26.69
N ARG A 143 -1.29 -6.41 -25.88
CA ARG A 143 -0.81 -7.77 -25.58
C ARG A 143 -0.87 -8.68 -26.81
N GLU A 144 -1.96 -8.62 -27.57
CA GLU A 144 -2.11 -9.35 -28.84
C GLU A 144 -1.03 -8.90 -29.84
N ARG A 145 -0.83 -7.58 -30.02
CA ARG A 145 0.21 -7.03 -30.90
C ARG A 145 1.61 -7.49 -30.49
N ALA A 146 1.93 -7.48 -29.20
CA ALA A 146 3.22 -7.95 -28.68
C ALA A 146 3.45 -9.44 -28.97
N THR A 147 2.41 -10.26 -28.78
CA THR A 147 2.46 -11.71 -29.05
C THR A 147 2.70 -11.99 -30.53
N MET A 148 2.00 -11.27 -31.41
CA MET A 148 2.19 -11.39 -32.87
C MET A 148 3.60 -11.00 -33.30
N ASN A 149 4.17 -9.93 -32.72
CA ASN A 149 5.53 -9.51 -33.01
C ASN A 149 6.55 -10.57 -32.58
N VAL A 150 6.39 -11.17 -31.40
CA VAL A 150 7.28 -12.26 -30.93
C VAL A 150 7.17 -13.49 -31.82
N MET A 151 5.96 -13.87 -32.22
CA MET A 151 5.75 -14.99 -33.14
C MET A 151 6.39 -14.73 -34.52
N ALA A 152 6.28 -13.51 -35.04
CA ALA A 152 6.92 -13.13 -36.29
C ALA A 152 8.45 -13.18 -36.17
N LEU A 153 9.03 -12.67 -35.08
CA LEU A 153 10.47 -12.74 -34.83
C LEU A 153 10.98 -14.17 -34.71
N ASN A 154 10.25 -15.04 -34.01
CA ASN A 154 10.62 -16.45 -33.91
C ASN A 154 10.59 -17.15 -35.28
N LYS A 155 9.62 -16.83 -36.14
CA LYS A 155 9.58 -17.35 -37.52
C LYS A 155 10.77 -16.89 -38.35
N LEU A 156 11.10 -15.60 -38.29
CA LEU A 156 12.27 -15.05 -38.99
C LEU A 156 13.57 -15.71 -38.48
N ALA A 157 13.68 -15.96 -37.18
CA ALA A 157 14.82 -16.64 -36.58
C ALA A 157 14.90 -18.13 -36.96
N ASP A 158 13.77 -18.81 -37.18
CA ASP A 158 13.74 -20.16 -37.73
C ASP A 158 14.08 -20.20 -39.23
N GLU A 159 13.69 -19.19 -40.00
CA GLU A 159 14.05 -19.04 -41.42
C GLU A 159 15.54 -18.72 -41.62
N ASP A 160 16.16 -17.99 -40.69
CA ASP A 160 17.59 -17.65 -40.71
C ASP A 160 18.50 -18.76 -40.14
N LYS A 161 17.93 -19.84 -39.58
CA LYS A 161 18.75 -20.99 -39.16
C LYS A 161 19.43 -21.56 -40.40
N PRO A 162 20.77 -21.71 -40.39
CA PRO A 162 21.45 -22.29 -41.53
C PRO A 162 20.91 -23.70 -41.74
N THR A 163 20.22 -23.89 -42.87
CA THR A 163 19.74 -25.20 -43.32
C THR A 163 20.92 -26.17 -43.27
N GLY A 164 20.70 -27.44 -42.92
CA GLY A 164 21.78 -28.43 -42.73
C GLY A 164 22.82 -28.44 -43.86
N GLU A 165 22.39 -28.17 -45.10
CA GLU A 165 23.22 -27.95 -46.28
C GLU A 165 24.24 -26.79 -46.15
N GLN A 166 23.86 -25.64 -45.59
CA GLN A 166 24.76 -24.50 -45.41
C GLN A 166 25.79 -24.73 -44.31
N VAL A 167 25.44 -25.52 -43.28
CA VAL A 167 26.37 -25.93 -42.21
C VAL A 167 27.37 -26.97 -42.73
N GLU A 168 26.93 -27.87 -43.61
CA GLU A 168 27.76 -28.90 -44.23
C GLU A 168 28.74 -28.30 -45.25
N HIS A 169 28.28 -27.39 -46.11
CA HIS A 169 29.14 -26.68 -47.06
C HIS A 169 30.21 -25.82 -46.35
N ALA A 170 29.86 -25.16 -45.24
CA ALA A 170 30.82 -24.41 -44.43
C ALA A 170 31.84 -25.32 -43.70
N ARG A 171 31.52 -26.59 -43.47
CA ARG A 171 32.46 -27.59 -42.93
C ARG A 171 33.41 -28.13 -44.02
N GLU A 172 32.92 -28.34 -45.23
CA GLU A 172 33.76 -28.76 -46.36
C GLU A 172 34.80 -27.71 -46.76
N ILE A 173 34.46 -26.42 -46.69
CA ILE A 173 35.39 -25.33 -47.02
C ILE A 173 36.51 -25.17 -45.97
N LYS A 174 36.28 -25.65 -44.73
CA LYS A 174 37.25 -25.57 -43.62
C LYS A 174 38.10 -26.84 -43.42
N ALA A 175 37.81 -27.92 -44.15
CA ALA A 175 38.57 -29.17 -44.14
C ALA A 175 39.63 -29.18 -45.25
#